data_AF-A0A6M3JUW3-F1
#
_entry.id   AF-A0A6M3JUW3-F1
#
_cell.length_a   1.000
_cell.length_b   1.000
_cell.length_c   1.000
_cell.angle_alpha   90.00
_cell.angle_beta   90.00
_cell.angle_gamma   90.00
#
_symmetry.space_group_name_H-M   'P 1'
#
loop_
_entity.id
_entity.type
_entity.pdbx_description
1 polymer ?
#
loop_
_entity_poly.entity_id
_entity_poly.type
_entity_poly.pdbx_seq_one_letter_code
_entity_poly.pdbx_strand_id
1 'polypeptide(L)'
;MNKAKEGLEVITYSVTGAALAEMKGKYYGLKIVDAASYETVRVAIAECRTKRGDVESRRKELKAGALEYGRQVDGEAKRITGLIAEIEDPLKDEKQRIDDEKAQIKAVKEQKEEERKDKIRTRISQMKDFVAEVAFVNSDAIKGAMDFLKSQDITTEEYEEFTPEALRTRTETIEILKKVLHERLNFEKEESQRKAEGERLAKERAEQEAKERALAEERHKIEEERAVLERAKRDADIREEARAQVEKEAREKVEREEKEAAEKARQESLRPDKEKLFAYAQALQDVPKPKVDSPQADSILDDAARDIRALMNRIMKRSEAL
;
A
#
# COMPACT_ATOMS: atom_id res chain seq x y z
N MET A 1 -66.20 -76.26 -2.73
CA MET A 1 -66.26 -77.51 -1.94
C MET A 1 -66.56 -78.66 -2.90
N ASN A 2 -66.02 -79.86 -2.64
CA ASN A 2 -66.25 -81.13 -3.35
C ASN A 2 -65.48 -81.39 -4.67
N LYS A 3 -64.34 -82.09 -4.52
CA LYS A 3 -63.91 -83.23 -5.37
C LYS A 3 -62.62 -83.92 -4.87
N ALA A 4 -61.97 -83.43 -3.81
CA ALA A 4 -60.68 -83.95 -3.34
C ALA A 4 -60.75 -85.19 -2.41
N LYS A 5 -61.90 -85.84 -2.23
CA LYS A 5 -62.07 -86.94 -1.24
C LYS A 5 -62.54 -88.27 -1.81
N GLU A 6 -62.50 -88.47 -3.14
CA GLU A 6 -62.98 -89.71 -3.79
C GLU A 6 -61.87 -90.66 -4.29
N GLY A 7 -60.60 -90.41 -3.98
CA GLY A 7 -59.48 -91.18 -4.54
C GLY A 7 -58.37 -91.56 -3.59
N LEU A 8 -58.65 -91.76 -2.29
CA LEU A 8 -57.70 -92.46 -1.42
C LEU A 8 -57.77 -93.95 -1.77
N GLU A 9 -57.12 -94.34 -2.88
CA GLU A 9 -56.74 -95.74 -3.07
C GLU A 9 -56.03 -96.19 -1.79
N VAL A 10 -56.59 -97.22 -1.14
CA VAL A 10 -55.98 -97.80 0.05
C VAL A 10 -54.56 -98.21 -0.33
N ILE A 11 -53.57 -97.63 0.35
CA ILE A 11 -52.15 -97.92 0.12
C ILE A 11 -51.92 -99.38 0.49
N THR A 12 -51.91 -100.23 -0.54
CA THR A 12 -51.75 -101.68 -0.42
C THR A 12 -50.47 -102.09 -1.11
N TYR A 13 -49.65 -102.86 -0.38
CA TYR A 13 -48.47 -103.51 -0.91
C TYR A 13 -48.77 -105.00 -1.07
N SER A 14 -48.21 -105.64 -2.10
CA SER A 14 -48.32 -107.08 -2.32
C SER A 14 -47.65 -107.91 -1.21
N VAL A 15 -46.77 -107.29 -0.43
CA VAL A 15 -46.11 -107.89 0.73
C VAL A 15 -47.00 -107.72 1.97
N THR A 16 -47.71 -108.78 2.33
CA THR A 16 -48.59 -108.80 3.50
C THR A 16 -47.81 -109.02 4.80
N GLY A 17 -48.39 -108.62 5.94
CA GLY A 17 -47.80 -108.88 7.25
C GLY A 17 -47.59 -110.37 7.54
N ALA A 18 -48.48 -111.24 7.02
CA ALA A 18 -48.35 -112.69 7.12
C ALA A 18 -47.16 -113.22 6.30
N ALA A 19 -46.98 -112.75 5.06
CA ALA A 19 -45.85 -113.13 4.22
C ALA A 19 -44.51 -112.68 4.83
N LEU A 20 -44.45 -111.50 5.45
CA LEU A 20 -43.27 -111.04 6.18
C LEU A 20 -42.96 -111.91 7.40
N ALA A 21 -43.99 -112.31 8.16
CA ALA A 21 -43.83 -113.20 9.31
C ALA A 21 -43.34 -114.58 8.88
N GLU A 22 -43.82 -115.11 7.76
CA GLU A 22 -43.38 -116.37 7.18
C GLU A 22 -41.94 -116.30 6.67
N MET A 23 -41.59 -115.26 5.90
CA MET A 23 -40.20 -115.03 5.46
C MET A 23 -39.26 -114.87 6.65
N LYS A 24 -39.69 -114.16 7.70
CA LYS A 24 -38.94 -114.03 8.95
C LYS A 24 -38.77 -115.40 9.61
N GLY A 25 -39.83 -116.20 9.75
CA GLY A 25 -39.73 -117.54 10.32
C GLY A 25 -38.79 -118.47 9.55
N LYS A 26 -38.81 -118.40 8.20
CA LYS A 26 -37.97 -119.23 7.32
C LYS A 26 -36.51 -118.81 7.29
N TYR A 27 -36.23 -117.51 7.32
CA TYR A 27 -34.90 -116.98 6.99
C TYR A 27 -34.15 -116.34 8.17
N TYR A 28 -34.86 -115.98 9.24
CA TYR A 28 -34.24 -115.29 10.37
C TYR A 28 -33.32 -116.22 11.16
N GLY A 29 -32.05 -115.80 11.30
CA GLY A 29 -31.05 -116.55 12.06
C GLY A 29 -30.38 -117.70 11.30
N LEU A 30 -30.64 -117.86 9.99
CA LEU A 30 -29.90 -118.82 9.16
C LEU A 30 -28.40 -118.55 9.21
N LYS A 31 -27.61 -119.62 9.34
CA LYS A 31 -26.14 -119.61 9.32
C LYS A 31 -25.64 -120.52 8.22
N ILE A 32 -24.54 -120.13 7.59
CA ILE A 32 -23.85 -120.93 6.57
C ILE A 32 -22.87 -121.85 7.29
N VAL A 33 -23.04 -123.16 7.15
CA VAL A 33 -22.21 -124.19 7.76
C VAL A 33 -21.68 -125.21 6.75
N ASP A 34 -22.20 -125.20 5.52
CA ASP A 34 -21.83 -126.06 4.40
C ASP A 34 -22.31 -125.46 3.05
N ALA A 35 -22.09 -126.17 1.94
CA ALA A 35 -22.49 -125.71 0.61
C ALA A 35 -24.02 -125.59 0.42
N ALA A 36 -24.82 -126.42 1.09
CA ALA A 36 -26.28 -126.41 0.98
C ALA A 36 -26.92 -125.23 1.75
N SER A 37 -26.42 -124.94 2.95
CA SER A 37 -26.82 -123.78 3.74
C SER A 37 -26.37 -122.45 3.12
N TYR A 38 -25.23 -122.44 2.38
CA TYR A 38 -24.83 -121.29 1.57
C TYR A 38 -25.88 -120.95 0.51
N GLU A 39 -26.33 -121.97 -0.25
CA GLU A 39 -27.34 -121.77 -1.28
C GLU A 39 -28.68 -121.34 -0.70
N THR A 40 -29.05 -121.90 0.46
CA THR A 40 -30.29 -121.51 1.19
C THR A 40 -30.27 -120.03 1.60
N VAL A 41 -29.13 -119.55 2.14
CA VAL A 41 -28.98 -118.12 2.50
C VAL A 41 -28.94 -117.23 1.26
N ARG A 42 -28.28 -117.66 0.17
CA ARG A 42 -28.26 -116.92 -1.09
C ARG A 42 -29.68 -116.72 -1.64
N VAL A 43 -30.48 -117.78 -1.67
CA VAL A 43 -31.89 -117.73 -2.13
C VAL A 43 -32.72 -116.83 -1.22
N ALA A 44 -32.58 -116.94 0.10
CA ALA A 44 -33.28 -116.08 1.06
C ALA A 44 -32.97 -114.57 0.87
N ILE A 45 -31.69 -114.23 0.61
CA ILE A 45 -31.28 -112.85 0.31
C ILE A 45 -31.87 -112.38 -1.03
N ALA A 46 -31.83 -113.23 -2.06
CA ALA A 46 -32.42 -112.92 -3.35
C ALA A 46 -33.92 -112.64 -3.22
N GLU A 47 -34.66 -113.47 -2.49
CA GLU A 47 -36.10 -113.27 -2.26
C GLU A 47 -36.39 -111.97 -1.49
N CYS A 48 -35.65 -111.69 -0.41
CA CYS A 48 -35.79 -110.43 0.34
C CYS A 48 -35.51 -109.20 -0.53
N ARG A 49 -34.49 -109.26 -1.41
CA ARG A 49 -34.17 -108.17 -2.35
C ARG A 49 -35.28 -107.98 -3.37
N THR A 50 -35.81 -109.05 -3.94
CA THR A 50 -36.94 -109.00 -4.88
C THR A 50 -38.16 -108.34 -4.21
N LYS A 51 -38.57 -108.79 -3.03
CA LYS A 51 -39.71 -108.21 -2.31
C LYS A 51 -39.51 -106.74 -1.94
N ARG A 52 -38.28 -106.34 -1.58
CA ARG A 52 -37.94 -104.91 -1.39
C ARG A 52 -38.05 -104.10 -2.69
N GLY A 53 -37.63 -104.68 -3.81
CA GLY A 53 -37.79 -104.10 -5.14
C GLY A 53 -39.27 -103.90 -5.50
N ASP A 54 -40.11 -104.91 -5.25
CA ASP A 54 -41.55 -104.87 -5.50
C ASP A 54 -42.24 -103.74 -4.73
N VAL A 55 -41.87 -103.55 -3.45
CA VAL A 55 -42.38 -102.45 -2.61
C VAL A 55 -42.01 -101.08 -3.19
N GLU A 56 -40.77 -100.91 -3.62
CA GLU A 56 -40.30 -99.65 -4.21
C GLU A 56 -40.96 -99.36 -5.56
N SER A 57 -41.13 -100.38 -6.40
CA SER A 57 -41.88 -100.29 -7.66
C SER A 57 -43.32 -99.87 -7.40
N ARG A 58 -44.00 -100.52 -6.44
CA ARG A 58 -45.38 -100.16 -6.07
C ARG A 58 -45.49 -98.75 -5.51
N ARG A 59 -44.52 -98.30 -4.71
CA ARG A 59 -44.47 -96.91 -4.21
C ARG A 59 -44.38 -95.91 -5.35
N LYS A 60 -43.54 -96.18 -6.36
CA LYS A 60 -43.41 -95.33 -7.54
C LYS A 60 -44.69 -95.29 -8.36
N GLU A 61 -45.33 -96.44 -8.58
CA GLU A 61 -46.63 -96.54 -9.26
C GLU A 61 -47.71 -95.73 -8.55
N LEU A 62 -47.89 -95.96 -7.23
CA LEU A 62 -48.88 -95.25 -6.41
C LEU A 62 -48.68 -93.72 -6.43
N LYS A 63 -47.43 -93.26 -6.53
CA LYS A 63 -47.09 -91.83 -6.55
C LYS A 63 -47.07 -91.23 -7.96
N ALA A 64 -47.04 -92.04 -9.01
CA ALA A 64 -46.87 -91.58 -10.39
C ALA A 64 -47.97 -90.58 -10.78
N GLY A 65 -49.25 -90.94 -10.56
CA GLY A 65 -50.38 -90.07 -10.90
C GLY A 65 -50.41 -88.75 -10.12
N ALA A 66 -50.04 -88.76 -8.84
CA ALA A 66 -49.97 -87.54 -8.03
C ALA A 66 -48.84 -86.59 -8.48
N LEU A 67 -47.67 -87.15 -8.85
CA LEU A 67 -46.56 -86.38 -9.40
C LEU A 67 -46.87 -85.82 -10.79
N GLU A 68 -47.54 -86.61 -11.63
CA GLU A 68 -47.97 -86.19 -12.96
C GLU A 68 -49.03 -85.09 -12.89
N TYR A 69 -50.04 -85.24 -12.03
CA TYR A 69 -51.03 -84.21 -11.76
C TYR A 69 -50.38 -82.91 -11.25
N GLY A 70 -49.44 -83.01 -10.30
CA GLY A 70 -48.69 -81.85 -9.81
C GLY A 70 -47.95 -81.12 -10.94
N ARG A 71 -47.27 -81.85 -11.82
CA ARG A 71 -46.60 -81.26 -12.99
C ARG A 71 -47.58 -80.59 -13.96
N GLN A 72 -48.76 -81.18 -14.18
CA GLN A 72 -49.79 -80.59 -15.03
C GLN A 72 -50.33 -79.29 -14.44
N VAL A 73 -50.59 -79.27 -13.12
CA VAL A 73 -51.04 -78.06 -12.41
C VAL A 73 -49.98 -76.96 -12.49
N ASP A 74 -48.72 -77.27 -12.20
CA ASP A 74 -47.63 -76.29 -12.27
C ASP A 74 -47.38 -75.78 -13.69
N GLY A 75 -47.48 -76.68 -14.68
CA GLY A 75 -47.36 -76.33 -16.11
C GLY A 75 -48.48 -75.40 -16.56
N GLU A 76 -49.71 -75.70 -16.18
CA GLU A 76 -50.88 -74.89 -16.53
C GLU A 76 -50.86 -73.54 -15.82
N ALA A 77 -50.46 -73.49 -14.55
CA ALA A 77 -50.25 -72.24 -13.83
C ALA A 77 -49.21 -71.36 -14.53
N LYS A 78 -48.07 -71.91 -14.92
CA LYS A 78 -47.05 -71.18 -15.69
C LYS A 78 -47.56 -70.68 -17.04
N ARG A 79 -48.32 -71.51 -17.77
CA ARG A 79 -48.91 -71.13 -19.05
C ARG A 79 -49.87 -69.95 -18.89
N ILE A 80 -50.77 -70.03 -17.90
CA ILE A 80 -51.74 -68.97 -17.60
C ILE A 80 -51.02 -67.69 -17.15
N THR A 81 -50.03 -67.79 -16.26
CA THR A 81 -49.24 -66.61 -15.83
C THR A 81 -48.49 -65.97 -16.99
N GLY A 82 -47.90 -66.76 -17.89
CA GLY A 82 -47.25 -66.26 -19.11
C GLY A 82 -48.23 -65.49 -20.00
N LEU A 83 -49.41 -66.05 -20.27
CA LEU A 83 -50.45 -65.38 -21.06
C LEU A 83 -50.99 -64.11 -20.38
N ILE A 84 -51.10 -64.10 -19.06
CA ILE A 84 -51.49 -62.89 -18.32
C ILE A 84 -50.39 -61.83 -18.44
N ALA A 85 -49.12 -62.20 -18.32
CA ALA A 85 -47.99 -61.28 -18.48
C ALA A 85 -47.92 -60.69 -19.90
N GLU A 86 -48.14 -61.50 -20.94
CA GLU A 86 -48.23 -61.02 -22.33
C GLU A 86 -49.31 -59.94 -22.53
N ILE A 87 -50.37 -59.95 -21.72
CA ILE A 87 -51.42 -58.93 -21.73
C ILE A 87 -51.04 -57.75 -20.83
N GLU A 88 -50.50 -58.01 -19.64
CA GLU A 88 -50.21 -56.99 -18.62
C GLU A 88 -48.99 -56.13 -18.96
N ASP A 89 -47.92 -56.73 -19.49
CA ASP A 89 -46.65 -56.05 -19.72
C ASP A 89 -46.79 -54.90 -20.75
N PRO A 90 -47.44 -55.07 -21.92
CA PRO A 90 -47.70 -53.94 -22.81
C PRO A 90 -48.55 -52.83 -22.18
N LEU A 91 -49.49 -53.18 -21.28
CA LEU A 91 -50.31 -52.19 -20.57
C LEU A 91 -49.50 -51.42 -19.52
N LYS A 92 -48.57 -52.08 -18.84
CA LYS A 92 -47.60 -51.43 -17.94
C LYS A 92 -46.70 -50.47 -18.70
N ASP A 93 -46.17 -50.91 -19.84
CA ASP A 93 -45.30 -50.08 -20.68
C ASP A 93 -46.02 -48.84 -21.20
N GLU A 94 -47.27 -48.99 -21.68
CA GLU A 94 -48.07 -47.85 -22.16
C GLU A 94 -48.44 -46.90 -21.02
N LYS A 95 -48.78 -47.41 -19.83
CA LYS A 95 -49.00 -46.58 -18.64
C LYS A 95 -47.73 -45.80 -18.29
N GLN A 96 -46.57 -46.46 -18.28
CA GLN A 96 -45.29 -45.82 -17.96
C GLN A 96 -44.96 -44.72 -18.96
N ARG A 97 -45.14 -44.98 -20.27
CA ARG A 97 -44.95 -43.98 -21.34
C ARG A 97 -45.76 -42.71 -21.10
N ILE A 98 -47.04 -42.84 -20.76
CA ILE A 98 -47.92 -41.69 -20.49
C ILE A 98 -47.55 -40.96 -19.19
N ASP A 99 -47.18 -41.70 -18.13
CA ASP A 99 -46.77 -41.09 -16.87
C ASP A 99 -45.45 -40.31 -17.03
N ASP A 100 -44.49 -40.83 -17.79
CA ASP A 100 -43.24 -40.15 -18.13
C ASP A 100 -43.49 -38.91 -19.00
N GLU A 101 -44.38 -39.00 -20.00
CA GLU A 101 -44.79 -37.85 -20.82
C GLU A 101 -45.42 -36.74 -19.96
N LYS A 102 -46.32 -37.10 -19.03
CA LYS A 102 -46.92 -36.15 -18.09
C LYS A 102 -45.88 -35.53 -17.16
N ALA A 103 -44.94 -36.33 -16.66
CA ALA A 103 -43.86 -35.86 -15.80
C ALA A 103 -42.95 -34.88 -16.56
N GLN A 104 -42.59 -35.17 -17.81
CA GLN A 104 -41.82 -34.27 -18.66
C GLN A 104 -42.57 -32.98 -18.96
N ILE A 105 -43.85 -33.05 -19.32
CA ILE A 105 -44.67 -31.85 -19.56
C ILE A 105 -44.74 -30.98 -18.29
N LYS A 106 -44.91 -31.60 -17.12
CA LYS A 106 -44.91 -30.89 -15.84
C LYS A 106 -43.56 -30.24 -15.57
N ALA A 107 -42.46 -30.97 -15.72
CA ALA A 107 -41.10 -30.46 -15.51
C ALA A 107 -40.77 -29.31 -16.46
N VAL A 108 -41.13 -29.41 -17.74
CA VAL A 108 -40.93 -28.32 -18.72
C VAL A 108 -41.77 -27.09 -18.37
N LYS A 109 -43.00 -27.26 -17.88
CA LYS A 109 -43.83 -26.13 -17.42
C LYS A 109 -43.24 -25.46 -16.19
N GLU A 110 -42.79 -26.24 -15.21
CA GLU A 110 -42.13 -25.74 -13.99
C GLU A 110 -40.82 -25.02 -14.34
N GLN A 111 -39.99 -25.57 -15.22
CA GLN A 111 -38.76 -24.93 -15.68
C GLN A 111 -39.03 -23.61 -16.39
N LYS A 112 -40.01 -23.56 -17.31
CA LYS A 112 -40.40 -22.32 -17.99
C LYS A 112 -40.89 -21.26 -17.01
N GLU A 113 -41.61 -21.67 -15.98
CA GLU A 113 -42.12 -20.77 -14.95
C GLU A 113 -40.98 -20.24 -14.06
N GLU A 114 -40.03 -21.08 -13.67
CA GLU A 114 -38.84 -20.62 -12.93
C GLU A 114 -37.94 -19.72 -13.79
N GLU A 115 -37.71 -20.07 -15.06
CA GLU A 115 -36.98 -19.20 -16.01
C GLU A 115 -37.66 -17.83 -16.19
N ARG A 116 -39.01 -17.79 -16.21
CA ARG A 116 -39.78 -16.55 -16.25
C ARG A 116 -39.52 -15.70 -15.00
N LYS A 117 -39.67 -16.30 -13.81
CA LYS A 117 -39.43 -15.62 -12.53
C LYS A 117 -37.99 -15.13 -12.40
N ASP A 118 -37.01 -15.93 -12.79
CA ASP A 118 -35.59 -15.58 -12.72
C ASP A 118 -35.23 -14.43 -13.65
N LYS A 119 -35.83 -14.36 -14.85
CA LYS A 119 -35.68 -13.20 -15.73
C LYS A 119 -36.21 -11.92 -15.07
N ILE A 120 -37.39 -11.98 -14.46
CA ILE A 120 -37.97 -10.81 -13.77
C ILE A 120 -37.11 -10.41 -12.57
N ARG A 121 -36.69 -11.38 -11.74
CA ARG A 121 -35.79 -11.13 -10.60
C ARG A 121 -34.45 -10.55 -11.01
N THR A 122 -33.88 -11.00 -12.14
CA THR A 122 -32.64 -10.45 -12.68
C THR A 122 -32.80 -8.98 -13.04
N ARG A 123 -33.91 -8.59 -13.69
CA ARG A 123 -34.22 -7.18 -13.98
C ARG A 123 -34.37 -6.34 -12.72
N ILE A 124 -35.01 -6.89 -11.68
CA ILE A 124 -35.11 -6.23 -10.36
C ILE A 124 -33.72 -6.08 -9.72
N SER A 125 -32.86 -7.09 -9.81
CA SER A 125 -31.49 -7.02 -9.29
C SER A 125 -30.66 -5.95 -10.00
N GLN A 126 -30.78 -5.83 -11.33
CA GLN A 126 -30.09 -4.80 -12.11
C GLN A 126 -30.42 -3.38 -11.63
N MET A 127 -31.64 -3.14 -11.12
CA MET A 127 -31.98 -1.85 -10.51
C MET A 127 -31.12 -1.54 -9.28
N LYS A 128 -30.71 -2.55 -8.51
CA LYS A 128 -29.86 -2.37 -7.33
C LYS A 128 -28.40 -2.13 -7.72
N ASP A 129 -27.95 -2.76 -8.80
CA ASP A 129 -26.56 -2.68 -9.27
C ASP A 129 -26.15 -1.26 -9.69
N PHE A 130 -27.10 -0.41 -10.13
CA PHE A 130 -26.85 1.01 -10.40
C PHE A 130 -26.16 1.75 -9.25
N VAL A 131 -26.46 1.40 -7.99
CA VAL A 131 -25.80 2.02 -6.82
C VAL A 131 -24.31 1.72 -6.80
N ALA A 132 -23.93 0.48 -7.11
CA ALA A 132 -22.54 0.05 -7.14
C ALA A 132 -21.79 0.65 -8.34
N GLU A 133 -22.42 0.71 -9.51
CA GLU A 133 -21.83 1.28 -10.72
C GLU A 133 -21.49 2.77 -10.57
N VAL A 134 -22.32 3.53 -9.86
CA VAL A 134 -22.11 4.98 -9.70
C VAL A 134 -21.39 5.39 -8.42
N ALA A 135 -20.94 4.44 -7.59
CA ALA A 135 -20.27 4.75 -6.33
C ALA A 135 -18.96 5.54 -6.49
N PHE A 136 -18.34 5.50 -7.68
CA PHE A 136 -17.01 6.09 -7.94
C PHE A 136 -17.00 7.16 -9.04
N VAL A 137 -18.17 7.63 -9.50
CA VAL A 137 -18.29 8.59 -10.61
C VAL A 137 -18.75 9.97 -10.13
N ASN A 138 -18.83 10.93 -11.06
CA ASN A 138 -19.22 12.31 -10.79
C ASN A 138 -20.74 12.49 -10.58
N SER A 139 -21.14 13.67 -10.12
CA SER A 139 -22.55 13.98 -9.83
C SER A 139 -23.49 13.87 -11.04
N ASP A 140 -23.01 14.11 -12.25
CA ASP A 140 -23.83 14.02 -13.47
C ASP A 140 -24.15 12.58 -13.87
N ALA A 141 -23.20 11.65 -13.71
CA ALA A 141 -23.45 10.23 -13.93
C ALA A 141 -24.47 9.66 -12.92
N ILE A 142 -24.42 10.10 -11.65
CA ILE A 142 -25.41 9.70 -10.64
C ILE A 142 -26.82 10.22 -11.00
N LYS A 143 -26.94 11.48 -11.46
CA LYS A 143 -28.22 12.02 -11.95
C LYS A 143 -28.74 11.22 -13.15
N GLY A 144 -27.86 10.90 -14.10
CA GLY A 144 -28.21 10.09 -15.27
C GLY A 144 -28.75 8.71 -14.89
N ALA A 145 -28.13 8.03 -13.93
CA ALA A 145 -28.63 6.75 -13.40
C ALA A 145 -30.01 6.89 -12.75
N MET A 146 -30.22 7.94 -11.93
CA MET A 146 -31.53 8.20 -11.33
C MET A 146 -32.61 8.46 -12.37
N ASP A 147 -32.30 9.23 -13.41
CA ASP A 147 -33.27 9.58 -14.45
C ASP A 147 -33.57 8.37 -15.34
N PHE A 148 -32.56 7.55 -15.64
CA PHE A 148 -32.76 6.26 -16.31
C PHE A 148 -33.71 5.35 -15.52
N LEU A 149 -33.51 5.21 -14.21
CA LEU A 149 -34.38 4.40 -13.35
C LEU A 149 -35.81 4.96 -13.30
N LYS A 150 -36.00 6.29 -13.25
CA LYS A 150 -37.32 6.91 -13.30
C LYS A 150 -38.02 6.69 -14.63
N SER A 151 -37.28 6.69 -15.74
CA SER A 151 -37.83 6.45 -17.07
C SER A 151 -38.13 4.98 -17.35
N GLN A 152 -37.65 4.05 -16.51
CA GLN A 152 -38.05 2.65 -16.62
C GLN A 152 -39.52 2.51 -16.20
N ASP A 153 -40.35 2.13 -17.16
CA ASP A 153 -41.72 1.74 -16.90
C ASP A 153 -41.74 0.38 -16.19
N ILE A 154 -42.34 0.35 -15.00
CA ILE A 154 -42.55 -0.87 -14.23
C ILE A 154 -44.06 -1.14 -14.28
N THR A 155 -44.46 -1.98 -15.22
CA THR A 155 -45.85 -2.33 -15.47
C THR A 155 -46.18 -3.73 -14.97
N THR A 156 -47.45 -3.96 -14.63
CA THR A 156 -47.94 -5.30 -14.26
C THR A 156 -47.83 -6.30 -15.41
N GLU A 157 -47.83 -5.83 -16.65
CA GLU A 157 -47.67 -6.67 -17.84
C GLU A 157 -46.26 -7.26 -17.95
N GLU A 158 -45.23 -6.50 -17.54
CA GLU A 158 -43.84 -6.94 -17.66
C GLU A 158 -43.26 -7.61 -16.41
N TYR A 159 -43.76 -7.23 -15.22
CA TYR A 159 -43.25 -7.72 -13.93
C TYR A 159 -44.25 -8.62 -13.19
N GLU A 160 -45.48 -8.75 -13.68
CA GLU A 160 -46.50 -9.67 -13.18
C GLU A 160 -46.63 -9.58 -11.64
N GLU A 161 -46.48 -10.70 -10.92
CA GLU A 161 -46.58 -10.75 -9.47
C GLU A 161 -45.46 -10.00 -8.73
N PHE A 162 -44.34 -9.70 -9.41
CA PHE A 162 -43.18 -8.99 -8.85
C PHE A 162 -43.26 -7.48 -9.06
N THR A 163 -44.31 -6.96 -9.69
CA THR A 163 -44.51 -5.51 -9.90
C THR A 163 -44.36 -4.69 -8.62
N PRO A 164 -44.97 -5.09 -7.47
CA PRO A 164 -44.78 -4.36 -6.22
C PRO A 164 -43.32 -4.39 -5.71
N GLU A 165 -42.61 -5.50 -5.93
CA GLU A 165 -41.20 -5.64 -5.55
C GLU A 165 -40.29 -4.77 -6.43
N ALA A 166 -40.54 -4.74 -7.74
CA ALA A 166 -39.83 -3.91 -8.69
C ALA A 166 -40.02 -2.41 -8.37
N LEU A 167 -41.26 -1.97 -8.13
CA LEU A 167 -41.56 -0.58 -7.75
C LEU A 167 -40.85 -0.15 -6.47
N ARG A 168 -40.89 -1.02 -5.44
CA ARG A 168 -40.19 -0.79 -4.17
C ARG A 168 -38.68 -0.72 -4.39
N THR A 169 -38.11 -1.69 -5.09
CA THR A 169 -36.67 -1.73 -5.38
C THR A 169 -36.22 -0.47 -6.12
N ARG A 170 -36.95 -0.05 -7.17
CA ARG A 170 -36.66 1.21 -7.88
C ARG A 170 -36.68 2.42 -6.94
N THR A 171 -37.69 2.49 -6.07
CA THR A 171 -37.84 3.60 -5.13
C THR A 171 -36.68 3.64 -4.12
N GLU A 172 -36.35 2.49 -3.53
CA GLU A 172 -35.25 2.35 -2.59
C GLU A 172 -33.90 2.67 -3.23
N THR A 173 -33.64 2.16 -4.45
CA THR A 173 -32.43 2.49 -5.22
C THR A 173 -32.35 4.00 -5.46
N ILE A 174 -33.42 4.64 -5.92
CA ILE A 174 -33.43 6.09 -6.16
C ILE A 174 -33.13 6.87 -4.87
N GLU A 175 -33.69 6.46 -3.73
CA GLU A 175 -33.40 7.10 -2.43
C GLU A 175 -31.94 6.92 -2.00
N ILE A 176 -31.33 5.76 -2.27
CA ILE A 176 -29.89 5.55 -2.03
C ILE A 176 -29.07 6.46 -2.94
N LEU A 177 -29.39 6.50 -4.25
CA LEU A 177 -28.70 7.36 -5.21
C LEU A 177 -28.80 8.85 -4.87
N LYS A 178 -29.93 9.31 -4.30
CA LYS A 178 -30.06 10.68 -3.80
C LYS A 178 -29.06 11.00 -2.69
N LYS A 179 -28.84 10.06 -1.75
CA LYS A 179 -27.86 10.23 -0.67
C LYS A 179 -26.45 10.29 -1.24
N VAL A 180 -26.10 9.36 -2.14
CA VAL A 180 -24.79 9.33 -2.81
C VAL A 180 -24.57 10.60 -3.63
N LEU A 181 -25.58 11.09 -4.35
CA LEU A 181 -25.51 12.35 -5.09
C LEU A 181 -25.23 13.55 -4.18
N HIS A 182 -25.90 13.61 -3.03
CA HIS A 182 -25.70 14.69 -2.06
C HIS A 182 -24.26 14.72 -1.55
N GLU A 183 -23.73 13.56 -1.15
CA GLU A 183 -22.34 13.42 -0.71
C GLU A 183 -21.36 13.79 -1.83
N ARG A 184 -21.62 13.34 -3.06
CA ARG A 184 -20.77 13.64 -4.22
C ARG A 184 -20.77 15.13 -4.58
N LEU A 185 -21.92 15.79 -4.53
CA LEU A 185 -22.01 17.24 -4.78
C LEU A 185 -21.25 18.05 -3.73
N ASN A 186 -21.33 17.65 -2.45
CA ASN A 186 -20.56 18.30 -1.39
C ASN A 186 -19.06 18.12 -1.63
N PHE A 187 -18.63 16.91 -1.95
CA PHE A 187 -17.23 16.61 -2.26
C PHE A 187 -16.70 17.42 -3.45
N GLU A 188 -17.45 17.48 -4.56
CA GLU A 188 -17.06 18.23 -5.76
C GLU A 188 -16.99 19.74 -5.49
N LYS A 189 -17.92 20.27 -4.68
CA LYS A 189 -17.90 21.67 -4.26
C LYS A 189 -16.66 21.98 -3.40
N GLU A 190 -16.34 21.14 -2.43
CA GLU A 190 -15.14 21.28 -1.60
C GLU A 190 -13.85 21.16 -2.42
N GLU A 191 -13.80 20.25 -3.40
CA GLU A 191 -12.66 20.12 -4.31
C GLU A 191 -12.49 21.37 -5.17
N SER A 192 -13.58 21.90 -5.73
CA SER A 192 -13.54 23.16 -6.50
C SER A 192 -13.12 24.35 -5.64
N GLN A 193 -13.60 24.44 -4.40
CA GLN A 193 -13.20 25.49 -3.46
C GLN A 193 -11.72 25.39 -3.10
N ARG A 194 -11.23 24.18 -2.79
CA ARG A 194 -9.80 23.96 -2.51
C ARG A 194 -8.91 24.30 -3.69
N LYS A 195 -9.32 23.98 -4.93
CA LYS A 195 -8.59 24.37 -6.15
C LYS A 195 -8.57 25.88 -6.32
N ALA A 196 -9.72 26.54 -6.21
CA ALA A 196 -9.81 28.00 -6.34
C ALA A 196 -9.02 28.74 -5.25
N GLU A 197 -9.07 28.27 -4.01
CA GLU A 197 -8.29 28.82 -2.89
C GLU A 197 -6.79 28.58 -3.10
N GLY A 198 -6.39 27.38 -3.52
CA GLY A 198 -5.01 27.06 -3.87
C GLY A 198 -4.45 27.96 -4.97
N GLU A 199 -5.24 28.22 -6.02
CA GLU A 199 -4.87 29.15 -7.10
C GLU A 199 -4.75 30.60 -6.61
N ARG A 200 -5.66 31.05 -5.74
CA ARG A 200 -5.58 32.39 -5.13
C ARG A 200 -4.32 32.55 -4.28
N LEU A 201 -4.04 31.57 -3.42
CA LEU A 201 -2.85 31.57 -2.58
C LEU A 201 -1.56 31.50 -3.41
N ALA A 202 -1.55 30.71 -4.49
CA ALA A 202 -0.41 30.63 -5.41
C ALA A 202 -0.15 31.99 -6.10
N LYS A 203 -1.21 32.67 -6.55
CA LYS A 203 -1.10 34.03 -7.12
C LYS A 203 -0.59 35.04 -6.09
N GLU A 204 -1.14 35.02 -4.88
CA GLU A 204 -0.71 35.91 -3.80
C GLU A 204 0.76 35.70 -3.43
N ARG A 205 1.21 34.44 -3.32
CA ARG A 205 2.63 34.12 -3.10
C ARG A 205 3.51 34.60 -4.25
N ALA A 206 3.10 34.38 -5.50
CA ALA A 206 3.85 34.87 -6.66
C ALA A 206 3.96 36.39 -6.68
N GLU A 207 2.90 37.12 -6.33
CA GLU A 207 2.92 38.58 -6.20
C GLU A 207 3.80 39.05 -5.04
N GLN A 208 3.74 38.39 -3.88
CA GLN A 208 4.60 38.69 -2.73
C GLN A 208 6.08 38.44 -3.08
N GLU A 209 6.41 37.29 -3.66
CA GLU A 209 7.77 36.98 -4.12
C GLU A 209 8.27 37.98 -5.17
N ALA A 210 7.41 38.41 -6.11
CA ALA A 210 7.78 39.42 -7.09
C ALA A 210 8.03 40.80 -6.45
N LYS A 211 7.20 41.21 -5.49
CA LYS A 211 7.38 42.46 -4.72
C LYS A 211 8.66 42.41 -3.88
N GLU A 212 8.94 41.29 -3.21
CA GLU A 212 10.16 41.10 -2.42
C GLU A 212 11.41 41.15 -3.30
N ARG A 213 11.38 40.50 -4.47
CA ARG A 213 12.48 40.59 -5.45
C ARG A 213 12.68 42.01 -5.95
N ALA A 214 11.62 42.72 -6.33
CA ALA A 214 11.70 44.10 -6.77
C ALA A 214 12.27 45.02 -5.66
N LEU A 215 11.82 44.85 -4.42
CA LEU A 215 12.33 45.60 -3.28
C LEU A 215 13.80 45.26 -2.98
N ALA A 216 14.20 43.99 -3.11
CA ALA A 216 15.59 43.58 -2.94
C ALA A 216 16.49 44.19 -4.03
N GLU A 217 16.05 44.19 -5.29
CA GLU A 217 16.74 44.83 -6.41
C GLU A 217 16.85 46.35 -6.23
N GLU A 218 15.78 47.01 -5.78
CA GLU A 218 15.81 48.45 -5.50
C GLU A 218 16.75 48.78 -4.34
N ARG A 219 16.72 48.01 -3.27
CA ARG A 219 17.66 48.16 -2.14
C ARG A 219 19.11 47.97 -2.58
N HIS A 220 19.37 46.96 -3.41
CA HIS A 220 20.70 46.72 -3.96
C HIS A 220 21.20 47.92 -4.77
N LYS A 221 20.36 48.50 -5.65
CA LYS A 221 20.71 49.71 -6.42
C LYS A 221 20.97 50.90 -5.51
N ILE A 222 20.12 51.14 -4.51
CA ILE A 222 20.30 52.24 -3.55
C ILE A 222 21.61 52.05 -2.76
N GLU A 223 21.93 50.82 -2.36
CA GLU A 223 23.16 50.51 -1.64
C GLU A 223 24.41 50.72 -2.52
N GLU A 224 24.36 50.31 -3.78
CA GLU A 224 25.41 50.57 -4.76
C GLU A 224 25.61 52.07 -5.01
N GLU A 225 24.53 52.83 -5.22
CA GLU A 225 24.59 54.29 -5.40
C GLU A 225 25.16 54.99 -4.15
N ARG A 226 24.74 54.57 -2.95
CA ARG A 226 25.29 55.08 -1.68
C ARG A 226 26.77 54.75 -1.54
N ALA A 227 27.19 53.53 -1.89
CA ALA A 227 28.59 53.14 -1.83
C ALA A 227 29.46 53.96 -2.80
N VAL A 228 28.95 54.27 -4.01
CA VAL A 228 29.63 55.15 -4.96
C VAL A 228 29.72 56.57 -4.41
N LEU A 229 28.63 57.11 -3.86
CA LEU A 229 28.63 58.46 -3.29
C LEU A 229 29.56 58.58 -2.08
N GLU A 230 29.56 57.58 -1.19
CA GLU A 230 30.47 57.52 -0.03
C GLU A 230 31.93 57.45 -0.46
N ARG A 231 32.27 56.65 -1.48
CA ARG A 231 33.62 56.63 -2.04
C ARG A 231 34.01 57.99 -2.62
N ALA A 232 33.12 58.63 -3.38
CA ALA A 232 33.37 59.94 -3.95
C ALA A 232 33.58 61.03 -2.88
N LYS A 233 32.81 60.98 -1.77
CA LYS A 233 33.00 61.87 -0.61
C LYS A 233 34.35 61.63 0.05
N ARG A 234 34.70 60.39 0.36
CA ARG A 234 36.01 60.06 0.95
C ARG A 234 37.16 60.51 0.05
N ASP A 235 37.06 60.29 -1.25
CA ASP A 235 38.07 60.75 -2.21
C ASP A 235 38.17 62.28 -2.26
N ALA A 236 37.05 62.99 -2.10
CA ALA A 236 37.03 64.45 -2.00
C ALA A 236 37.65 64.95 -0.69
N ASP A 237 37.29 64.35 0.45
CA ASP A 237 37.83 64.66 1.77
C ASP A 237 39.36 64.45 1.78
N ILE A 238 39.84 63.31 1.28
CA ILE A 238 41.28 63.02 1.15
C ILE A 238 42.00 64.08 0.29
N ARG A 239 41.37 64.53 -0.81
CA ARG A 239 41.95 65.57 -1.67
C ARG A 239 41.97 66.94 -0.99
N GLU A 240 40.95 67.26 -0.21
CA GLU A 240 40.88 68.50 0.55
C GLU A 240 41.93 68.50 1.67
N GLU A 241 42.03 67.42 2.44
CA GLU A 241 43.07 67.23 3.46
C GLU A 241 44.48 67.32 2.86
N ALA A 242 44.73 66.67 1.73
CA ALA A 242 46.01 66.75 1.04
C ALA A 242 46.34 68.19 0.59
N ARG A 243 45.35 68.94 0.08
CA ARG A 243 45.53 70.35 -0.29
C ARG A 243 45.82 71.23 0.93
N ALA A 244 45.08 71.03 2.01
CA ALA A 244 45.28 71.76 3.25
C ALA A 244 46.66 71.48 3.85
N GLN A 245 47.15 70.24 3.74
CA GLN A 245 48.48 69.87 4.20
C GLN A 245 49.58 70.49 3.34
N VAL A 246 49.45 70.48 2.00
CA VAL A 246 50.39 71.17 1.10
C VAL A 246 50.41 72.67 1.37
N GLU A 247 49.26 73.31 1.61
CA GLU A 247 49.20 74.74 1.95
C GLU A 247 49.85 75.03 3.31
N LYS A 248 49.62 74.18 4.30
CA LYS A 248 50.25 74.32 5.62
C LYS A 248 51.77 74.15 5.55
N GLU A 249 52.24 73.12 4.85
CA GLU A 249 53.69 72.89 4.62
C GLU A 249 54.33 74.07 3.86
N ALA A 250 53.63 74.66 2.90
CA ALA A 250 54.10 75.85 2.19
C ALA A 250 54.19 77.07 3.13
N ARG A 251 53.19 77.31 3.98
CA ARG A 251 53.21 78.39 4.98
C ARG A 251 54.33 78.20 6.00
N GLU A 252 54.51 76.99 6.52
CA GLU A 252 55.56 76.66 7.47
C GLU A 252 56.96 76.85 6.86
N LYS A 253 57.13 76.51 5.56
CA LYS A 253 58.38 76.74 4.84
C LYS A 253 58.68 78.24 4.69
N VAL A 254 57.69 79.05 4.32
CA VAL A 254 57.84 80.51 4.21
C VAL A 254 58.20 81.11 5.57
N GLU A 255 57.51 80.72 6.65
CA GLU A 255 57.79 81.22 8.00
C GLU A 255 59.21 80.84 8.48
N ARG A 256 59.68 79.64 8.12
CA ARG A 256 61.04 79.20 8.41
C ARG A 256 62.08 80.01 7.65
N GLU A 257 61.86 80.25 6.36
CA GLU A 257 62.75 81.08 5.53
C GLU A 257 62.81 82.53 6.06
N GLU A 258 61.69 83.10 6.50
CA GLU A 258 61.66 84.43 7.14
C GLU A 258 62.43 84.46 8.47
N LYS A 259 62.26 83.44 9.34
CA LYS A 259 63.02 83.34 10.60
C LYS A 259 64.51 83.18 10.36
N GLU A 260 64.91 82.35 9.39
CA GLU A 260 66.32 82.16 9.03
C GLU A 260 66.92 83.44 8.42
N ALA A 261 66.17 84.20 7.62
CA ALA A 261 66.60 85.50 7.11
C ALA A 261 66.72 86.56 8.22
N ALA A 262 65.76 86.61 9.15
CA ALA A 262 65.79 87.51 10.29
C ALA A 262 66.98 87.24 11.22
N GLU A 263 67.31 85.97 11.47
CA GLU A 263 68.47 85.61 12.29
C GLU A 263 69.80 85.93 11.59
N LYS A 264 69.90 85.74 10.27
CA LYS A 264 71.07 86.20 9.50
C LYS A 264 71.24 87.72 9.56
N ALA A 265 70.16 88.48 9.39
CA ALA A 265 70.20 89.94 9.50
C ALA A 265 70.61 90.40 10.91
N ARG A 266 70.15 89.70 11.95
CA ARG A 266 70.57 89.95 13.34
C ARG A 266 72.08 89.70 13.53
N GLN A 267 72.60 88.56 13.07
CA GLN A 267 74.04 88.28 13.17
C GLN A 267 74.90 89.29 12.41
N GLU A 268 74.45 89.75 11.25
CA GLU A 268 75.16 90.76 10.45
C GLU A 268 75.18 92.13 11.15
N SER A 269 74.09 92.51 11.84
CA SER A 269 74.01 93.75 12.62
C SER A 269 74.90 93.78 13.86
N LEU A 270 75.21 92.62 14.45
CA LEU A 270 76.04 92.47 15.65
C LEU A 270 77.55 92.38 15.33
N ARG A 271 77.91 92.18 14.06
CA ARG A 271 79.30 92.10 13.58
C ARG A 271 80.18 93.31 13.93
N PRO A 272 79.76 94.57 13.72
CA PRO A 272 80.59 95.74 14.09
C PRO A 272 80.85 95.83 15.60
N ASP A 273 79.92 95.38 16.43
CA ASP A 273 80.11 95.39 17.89
C ASP A 273 81.02 94.25 18.35
N LYS A 274 80.96 93.07 17.70
CA LYS A 274 81.98 92.01 17.89
C LYS A 274 83.38 92.50 17.52
N GLU A 275 83.53 93.21 16.40
CA GLU A 275 84.81 93.77 15.94
C GLU A 275 85.36 94.81 16.94
N LYS A 276 84.52 95.69 17.50
CA LYS A 276 84.94 96.65 18.54
C LYS A 276 85.37 95.98 19.84
N LEU A 277 84.64 94.94 20.30
CA LEU A 277 85.01 94.18 21.50
C LEU A 277 86.35 93.46 21.32
N PHE A 278 86.60 92.91 20.13
CA PHE A 278 87.88 92.31 19.80
C PHE A 278 89.01 93.33 19.77
N ALA A 279 88.80 94.50 19.15
CA ALA A 279 89.77 95.59 19.12
C ALA A 279 90.12 96.13 20.51
N TYR A 280 89.14 96.22 21.41
CA TYR A 280 89.38 96.64 22.80
C TYR A 280 90.17 95.59 23.59
N ALA A 281 89.88 94.30 23.41
CA ALA A 281 90.65 93.22 23.99
C ALA A 281 92.12 93.25 23.50
N GLN A 282 92.34 93.56 22.22
CA GLN A 282 93.68 93.69 21.64
C GLN A 282 94.44 94.92 22.17
N ALA A 283 93.78 96.05 22.36
CA ALA A 283 94.42 97.24 22.95
C ALA A 283 94.89 97.01 24.40
N LEU A 284 94.20 96.17 25.17
CA LEU A 284 94.63 95.78 26.52
C LEU A 284 95.88 94.88 26.52
N GLN A 285 96.15 94.17 25.41
CA GLN A 285 97.37 93.36 25.25
C GLN A 285 98.62 94.21 25.11
N ASP A 286 98.50 95.39 24.50
CA ASP A 286 99.63 96.27 24.16
C ASP A 286 99.98 97.27 25.27
N VAL A 287 99.44 97.12 26.49
CA VAL A 287 99.80 97.97 27.63
C VAL A 287 101.23 97.62 28.08
N PRO A 288 102.22 98.51 27.90
CA PRO A 288 103.62 98.19 28.16
C PRO A 288 103.88 98.08 29.67
N LYS A 289 104.52 96.98 30.09
CA LYS A 289 104.95 96.78 31.48
C LYS A 289 106.07 97.78 31.81
N PRO A 290 105.89 98.70 32.77
CA PRO A 290 106.95 99.64 33.15
C PRO A 290 108.12 98.91 33.81
N LYS A 291 109.35 99.34 33.51
CA LYS A 291 110.56 98.75 34.08
C LYS A 291 110.78 99.29 35.49
N VAL A 292 110.93 98.38 36.46
CA VAL A 292 111.14 98.72 37.88
C VAL A 292 112.31 97.91 38.44
N ASP A 293 113.11 98.54 39.30
CA ASP A 293 114.35 97.93 39.82
C ASP A 293 114.15 97.18 41.15
N SER A 294 112.96 97.29 41.77
CA SER A 294 112.61 96.60 43.02
C SER A 294 111.89 95.27 42.74
N PRO A 295 112.34 94.13 43.30
CA PRO A 295 111.68 92.83 43.13
C PRO A 295 110.22 92.81 43.59
N GLN A 296 109.89 93.57 44.65
CA GLN A 296 108.52 93.70 45.14
C GLN A 296 107.62 94.45 44.15
N ALA A 297 108.16 95.48 43.49
CA ALA A 297 107.42 96.22 42.47
C ALA A 297 107.20 95.37 41.20
N ASP A 298 108.18 94.57 40.81
CA ASP A 298 108.07 93.69 39.64
C ASP A 298 106.98 92.62 39.82
N SER A 299 106.89 92.03 41.03
CA SER A 299 105.84 91.07 41.38
C SER A 299 104.42 91.67 41.29
N ILE A 300 104.23 92.92 41.73
CA ILE A 300 102.93 93.61 41.63
C ILE A 300 102.54 93.81 40.16
N LEU A 301 103.51 94.17 39.30
CA LEU A 301 103.27 94.35 37.87
C LEU A 301 102.96 93.02 37.16
N ASP A 302 103.54 91.90 37.59
CA ASP A 302 103.22 90.57 37.05
C ASP A 302 101.80 90.12 37.39
N ASP A 303 101.32 90.39 38.61
CA ASP A 303 99.94 90.09 38.99
C ASP A 303 98.95 90.97 38.20
N ALA A 304 99.25 92.27 38.03
CA ALA A 304 98.45 93.16 37.20
C ALA A 304 98.40 92.72 35.73
N ALA A 305 99.53 92.29 35.16
CA ALA A 305 99.59 91.76 33.79
C ALA A 305 98.78 90.46 33.64
N ARG A 306 98.77 89.60 34.66
CA ARG A 306 97.95 88.38 34.69
C ARG A 306 96.46 88.70 34.71
N ASP A 307 96.05 89.70 35.49
CA ASP A 307 94.65 90.13 35.56
C ASP A 307 94.15 90.76 34.25
N ILE A 308 94.97 91.58 33.60
CA ILE A 308 94.66 92.16 32.28
C ILE A 308 94.44 91.04 31.25
N ARG A 309 95.31 90.03 31.24
CA ARG A 309 95.17 88.87 30.34
C ARG A 309 93.91 88.06 30.63
N ALA A 310 93.55 87.88 31.90
CA ALA A 310 92.33 87.20 32.31
C ALA A 310 91.06 87.96 31.88
N LEU A 311 91.09 89.30 31.94
CA LEU A 311 90.00 90.17 31.48
C LEU A 311 89.82 90.06 29.96
N MET A 312 90.92 90.16 29.20
CA MET A 312 90.96 90.03 27.74
C MET A 312 90.29 88.73 27.26
N ASN A 313 90.68 87.58 27.83
CA ASN A 313 90.09 86.29 27.47
C ASN A 313 88.58 86.22 27.75
N ARG A 314 88.12 86.91 28.79
CA ARG A 314 86.70 86.97 29.16
C ARG A 314 85.89 87.79 28.16
N ILE A 315 86.46 88.89 27.64
CA ILE A 315 85.86 89.72 26.60
C ILE A 315 85.74 88.91 25.30
N MET A 316 86.83 88.28 24.85
CA MET A 316 86.83 87.50 23.60
C MET A 316 85.81 86.34 23.62
N LYS A 317 85.78 85.55 24.71
CA LYS A 317 84.84 84.43 24.84
C LYS A 317 83.37 84.87 24.84
N ARG A 318 83.06 86.05 25.39
CA ARG A 318 81.69 86.57 25.44
C ARG A 318 81.29 87.24 24.12
N SER A 319 82.23 87.82 23.37
CA SER A 319 81.97 88.35 22.03
C SER A 319 81.69 87.26 20.99
N GLU A 320 82.25 86.06 21.14
CA GLU A 320 81.92 84.94 20.26
C GLU A 320 80.46 84.46 20.41
N ALA A 321 79.90 84.60 21.62
CA ALA A 321 78.54 84.18 21.96
C ALA A 321 77.45 85.25 21.75
N LEU A 322 77.84 86.46 21.30
CA LEU A 322 76.93 87.56 20.92
C LEU A 322 76.22 87.29 19.59
#